data_AF-A0A949P9T8-F1
#
_entry.id   AF-A0A949P9T8-F1
#
_cell.length_a   1.000
_cell.length_b   1.000
_cell.length_c   1.000
_cell.angle_alpha   90.00
_cell.angle_beta   90.00
_cell.angle_gamma   90.00
#
_symmetry.space_group_name_H-M   'P 1'
#
loop_
_entity.id
_entity.type
_entity.pdbx_description
1 polymer ?
#
loop_
_entity_poly.entity_id
_entity_poly.type
_entity_poly.pdbx_seq_one_letter_code
_entity_poly.pdbx_strand_id
1 'polypeptide(L)'
;EIAGVAIFLWRMRPAIRSVVWSSPDYARAAALTSMFLVVDIGLFVYLIARYEGELDLAPLREILALDHVMFIGVMTNVLFGLVNSRIRNPLPDLVQHVIVVATNVGLIGFVIGLLADSPAIKQTFTPILGTGILVAIVAFSSRLQVTKQDLGSLPSDLKHVTPV
;
A
#
# COMPACT_ATOMS: atom_id res chain seq x y z
N GLU A 1 -14.41 18.94 -3.44
CA GLU A 1 -13.93 17.54 -3.39
C GLU A 1 -14.56 16.64 -4.46
N ILE A 2 -15.90 16.62 -4.60
CA ILE A 2 -16.61 15.75 -5.58
C ILE A 2 -16.12 15.93 -7.03
N ALA A 3 -15.96 17.18 -7.50
CA ALA A 3 -15.42 17.44 -8.84
C ALA A 3 -14.00 16.89 -9.02
N GLY A 4 -13.16 16.97 -7.97
CA GLY A 4 -11.81 16.42 -7.97
C GLY A 4 -11.80 14.89 -8.05
N VAL A 5 -12.68 14.22 -7.29
CA VAL A 5 -12.88 12.76 -7.36
C VAL A 5 -13.36 12.35 -8.76
N ALA A 6 -14.33 13.07 -9.32
CA ALA A 6 -14.86 12.79 -10.66
C ALA A 6 -13.77 12.93 -11.74
N ILE A 7 -12.97 14.00 -11.68
CA ILE A 7 -11.82 14.21 -12.59
C ILE A 7 -10.77 13.11 -12.41
N PHE A 8 -10.43 12.75 -11.16
CA PHE A 8 -9.49 11.69 -10.85
C PHE A 8 -9.95 10.35 -11.43
N LEU A 9 -11.19 9.95 -11.17
CA LEU A 9 -11.79 8.71 -11.69
C LEU A 9 -11.83 8.70 -13.22
N TRP A 10 -12.19 9.82 -13.84
CA TRP A 10 -12.22 9.94 -15.30
C TRP A 10 -10.82 9.81 -15.91
N ARG A 11 -9.80 10.40 -15.27
CA ARG A 11 -8.41 10.34 -15.74
C ARG A 11 -7.76 8.98 -15.48
N MET A 12 -8.09 8.31 -14.38
CA MET A 12 -7.54 7.00 -14.01
C MET A 12 -8.23 5.82 -14.69
N ARG A 13 -9.45 6.02 -15.23
CA ARG A 13 -10.21 5.02 -15.96
C ARG A 13 -9.41 4.14 -16.94
N PRO A 14 -8.60 4.70 -17.87
CA PRO A 14 -7.84 3.87 -18.81
C PRO A 14 -6.82 2.97 -18.10
N ALA A 15 -6.11 3.49 -17.08
CA ALA A 15 -5.12 2.73 -16.32
C ALA A 15 -5.76 1.61 -15.47
N ILE A 16 -6.92 1.87 -14.88
CA ILE A 16 -7.66 0.86 -14.10
C ILE A 16 -8.21 -0.23 -15.04
N ARG A 17 -8.71 0.13 -16.22
CA ARG A 17 -9.28 -0.82 -17.19
C ARG A 17 -8.23 -1.71 -17.85
N SER A 18 -6.97 -1.28 -17.93
CA SER A 18 -5.88 -2.10 -18.47
C SER A 18 -5.37 -3.17 -17.49
N VAL A 19 -5.83 -3.20 -16.24
CA VAL A 19 -5.36 -4.18 -15.25
C VAL A 19 -6.02 -5.52 -15.46
N VAL A 20 -5.19 -6.52 -15.78
CA VAL A 20 -5.57 -7.93 -15.75
C VAL A 20 -5.50 -8.41 -14.31
N TRP A 21 -6.65 -8.49 -13.64
CA TRP A 21 -6.75 -8.85 -12.21
C TRP A 21 -6.18 -10.23 -11.86
N SER A 22 -6.15 -11.14 -12.83
CA SER A 22 -5.57 -12.48 -12.69
C SER A 22 -4.05 -12.51 -12.88
N SER A 23 -3.43 -11.43 -13.38
CA SER A 23 -1.98 -11.38 -13.57
C SER A 23 -1.27 -11.27 -12.21
N PRO A 24 -0.17 -12.02 -11.99
CA PRO A 24 0.56 -12.00 -10.73
C PRO A 24 1.37 -10.71 -10.45
N ASP A 25 1.28 -9.69 -11.30
CA ASP A 25 2.08 -8.47 -11.26
C ASP A 25 1.58 -7.42 -10.23
N TYR A 26 2.40 -6.39 -9.95
CA TYR A 26 2.06 -5.23 -9.13
C TYR A 26 1.18 -4.20 -9.84
N ALA A 27 0.84 -4.38 -11.12
CA ALA A 27 -0.14 -3.55 -11.83
C ALA A 27 -1.50 -3.46 -11.09
N ARG A 28 -1.92 -4.55 -10.43
CA ARG A 28 -3.11 -4.58 -9.56
C ARG A 28 -2.95 -3.76 -8.28
N ALA A 29 -1.76 -3.65 -7.71
CA ALA A 29 -1.52 -2.79 -6.55
C ALA A 29 -1.70 -1.30 -6.91
N ALA A 30 -1.34 -0.91 -8.14
CA ALA A 30 -1.61 0.44 -8.64
C ALA A 30 -3.11 0.71 -8.81
N ALA A 31 -3.88 -0.23 -9.38
CA ALA A 31 -5.34 -0.09 -9.45
C ALA A 31 -5.98 -0.05 -8.05
N LEU A 32 -5.53 -0.90 -7.12
CA LEU A 32 -5.99 -0.90 -5.74
C LEU A 32 -5.69 0.44 -5.05
N THR A 33 -4.49 1.01 -5.26
CA THR A 33 -4.14 2.36 -4.76
C THR A 33 -5.19 3.38 -5.20
N SER A 34 -5.54 3.41 -6.49
CA SER A 34 -6.54 4.35 -7.00
C SER A 34 -7.92 4.12 -6.37
N MET A 35 -8.30 2.86 -6.13
CA MET A 35 -9.54 2.52 -5.45
C MET A 35 -9.54 2.98 -3.99
N PHE A 36 -8.47 2.70 -3.24
CA PHE A 36 -8.33 3.14 -1.86
C PHE A 36 -8.27 4.66 -1.74
N LEU A 37 -7.67 5.36 -2.70
CA LEU A 37 -7.70 6.83 -2.71
C LEU A 37 -9.13 7.37 -2.84
N VAL A 38 -9.96 6.74 -3.66
CA VAL A 38 -11.38 7.13 -3.80
C VAL A 38 -12.15 6.83 -2.51
N VAL A 39 -11.87 5.69 -1.87
CA VAL A 39 -12.45 5.34 -0.57
C VAL A 39 -12.01 6.32 0.51
N ASP A 40 -10.72 6.68 0.54
CA ASP A 40 -10.13 7.65 1.47
C ASP A 40 -10.80 9.01 1.36
N ILE A 41 -10.87 9.56 0.14
CA ILE A 41 -11.54 10.84 -0.10
C ILE A 41 -13.03 10.74 0.26
N GLY A 42 -13.69 9.64 -0.10
CA GLY A 42 -15.10 9.42 0.24
C GLY A 42 -15.34 9.39 1.75
N LEU A 43 -14.46 8.71 2.50
CA LEU A 43 -14.53 8.63 3.96
C LEU A 43 -14.22 9.99 4.60
N PHE A 44 -13.23 10.71 4.08
CA PHE A 44 -12.89 12.06 4.55
C PHE A 44 -14.05 13.04 4.36
N VAL A 45 -14.63 13.09 3.16
CA VAL A 45 -15.83 13.90 2.86
C VAL A 45 -16.98 13.53 3.79
N TYR A 46 -17.20 12.24 4.01
CA TYR A 46 -18.24 11.75 4.92
C TYR A 46 -18.01 12.26 6.35
N LEU A 47 -16.79 12.18 6.88
CA LEU A 47 -16.49 12.64 8.23
C LEU A 47 -16.65 14.16 8.37
N ILE A 48 -16.16 14.94 7.40
CA ILE A 48 -16.38 16.40 7.39
C ILE A 48 -17.87 16.72 7.41
N ALA A 49 -18.67 16.08 6.56
CA ALA A 49 -20.11 16.32 6.50
C ALA A 49 -20.82 15.88 7.79
N ARG A 50 -20.42 14.76 8.37
CA ARG A 50 -21.06 14.16 9.56
C ARG A 50 -20.78 14.94 10.84
N TYR A 51 -19.60 15.55 10.93
CA TYR A 51 -19.12 16.29 12.10
C TYR A 51 -19.04 17.80 11.85
N GLU A 52 -19.70 18.30 10.80
CA GLU A 52 -19.78 19.73 10.46
C GLU A 52 -18.40 20.43 10.35
N GLY A 53 -17.38 19.67 9.93
CA GLY A 53 -15.99 20.12 9.85
C GLY A 53 -15.18 20.01 11.14
N GLU A 54 -15.82 19.69 12.27
CA GLU A 54 -15.16 19.47 13.57
C GLU A 54 -14.72 18.01 13.73
N LEU A 55 -13.65 17.62 13.02
CA LEU A 55 -13.14 16.24 13.03
C LEU A 55 -12.70 15.75 14.43
N ASP A 56 -12.42 16.66 15.36
CA ASP A 56 -12.09 16.33 16.75
C ASP A 56 -13.26 15.66 17.51
N LEU A 57 -14.49 15.84 17.01
CA LEU A 57 -15.69 15.17 17.53
C LEU A 57 -15.88 13.75 16.96
N ALA A 58 -15.10 13.39 15.93
CA ALA A 58 -15.22 12.08 15.32
C ALA A 58 -14.68 10.98 16.27
N PRO A 59 -15.38 9.84 16.39
CA PRO A 59 -14.89 8.70 17.12
C PRO A 59 -13.51 8.28 16.61
N LEU A 60 -12.59 8.01 17.53
CA LEU A 60 -11.21 7.63 17.20
C LEU A 60 -11.14 6.49 16.18
N ARG A 61 -12.05 5.50 16.24
CA ARG A 61 -12.09 4.38 15.29
C ARG A 61 -12.30 4.82 13.83
N GLU A 62 -13.02 5.91 13.58
CA GLU A 62 -13.31 6.41 12.24
C GLU A 62 -12.13 7.18 11.68
N ILE A 63 -11.45 7.98 12.52
CA ILE A 63 -10.17 8.61 12.20
C ILE A 63 -9.10 7.55 11.91
N LEU A 64 -9.01 6.51 12.74
CA LEU A 64 -8.10 5.40 12.50
C LEU A 64 -8.45 4.67 11.19
N ALA A 65 -9.72 4.51 10.85
CA ALA A 65 -10.11 3.88 9.59
C ALA A 65 -9.61 4.69 8.39
N LEU A 66 -9.80 6.02 8.42
CA LEU A 66 -9.28 6.94 7.42
C LEU A 66 -7.76 6.83 7.29
N ASP A 67 -7.02 6.96 8.40
CA ASP A 67 -5.56 6.86 8.40
C ASP A 67 -5.06 5.55 7.81
N HIS A 68 -5.69 4.42 8.13
CA HIS A 68 -5.27 3.13 7.59
C HIS A 68 -5.57 3.00 6.10
N VAL A 69 -6.67 3.55 5.60
CA VAL A 69 -6.93 3.60 4.15
C VAL A 69 -5.85 4.42 3.45
N MET A 70 -5.49 5.59 3.99
CA MET A 70 -4.44 6.44 3.42
C MET A 70 -3.04 5.79 3.49
N PHE A 71 -2.57 5.41 4.67
CA PHE A 71 -1.20 4.93 4.85
C PHE A 71 -0.97 3.52 4.27
N ILE A 72 -1.94 2.63 4.41
CA ILE A 72 -1.78 1.26 3.91
C ILE A 72 -2.37 1.13 2.51
N GLY A 73 -3.62 1.56 2.31
CA GLY A 73 -4.31 1.38 1.04
C GLY A 73 -3.71 2.20 -0.09
N VAL A 74 -3.21 3.41 0.21
CA VAL A 74 -2.59 4.27 -0.78
C VAL A 74 -1.07 4.20 -0.69
N MET A 75 -0.46 4.71 0.39
CA MET A 75 1.01 4.88 0.43
C MET A 75 1.76 3.56 0.36
N THR A 76 1.36 2.54 1.12
CA THR A 76 2.07 1.25 1.14
C THR A 76 1.99 0.54 -0.21
N ASN A 77 0.83 0.51 -0.86
CA ASN A 77 0.70 -0.07 -2.21
C ASN A 77 1.57 0.66 -3.25
N VAL A 78 1.63 2.00 -3.20
CA VAL A 78 2.52 2.79 -4.07
C VAL A 78 3.98 2.45 -3.80
N LEU A 79 4.39 2.38 -2.53
CA LEU A 79 5.76 2.05 -2.14
C LEU A 79 6.14 0.64 -2.59
N PHE A 80 5.25 -0.34 -2.43
CA PHE A 80 5.50 -1.71 -2.90
C PHE A 80 5.65 -1.76 -4.43
N GLY A 81 4.79 -1.07 -5.16
CA GLY A 81 4.91 -0.95 -6.61
C GLY A 81 6.23 -0.29 -7.03
N LEU A 82 6.62 0.79 -6.36
CA LEU A 82 7.87 1.50 -6.61
C LEU A 82 9.08 0.60 -6.33
N VAL A 83 9.12 -0.08 -5.18
CA VAL A 83 10.22 -0.99 -4.83
C VAL A 83 10.29 -2.15 -5.81
N ASN A 84 9.16 -2.74 -6.18
CA ASN A 84 9.10 -3.82 -7.17
C ASN A 84 9.63 -3.36 -8.56
N SER A 85 9.44 -2.09 -8.92
CA SER A 85 10.02 -1.55 -10.17
C SER A 85 11.56 -1.39 -10.13
N ARG A 86 12.16 -1.44 -8.94
CA ARG A 86 13.60 -1.18 -8.72
C ARG A 86 14.41 -2.44 -8.42
N ILE A 87 13.78 -3.56 -8.08
CA ILE A 87 14.48 -4.83 -7.87
C ILE A 87 14.95 -5.39 -9.23
N ARG A 88 16.22 -5.83 -9.29
CA ARG A 88 16.80 -6.41 -10.52
C ARG A 88 16.26 -7.79 -10.85
N ASN A 89 16.00 -8.59 -9.80
CA ASN A 89 15.43 -9.92 -9.91
C ASN A 89 13.99 -9.87 -9.39
N PRO A 90 12.98 -10.07 -10.25
CA PRO A 90 11.58 -10.01 -9.84
C PRO A 90 11.28 -11.07 -8.78
N LEU A 91 10.35 -10.77 -7.88
CA LEU A 91 9.86 -11.74 -6.92
C LEU A 91 9.08 -12.85 -7.63
N PRO A 92 9.06 -14.08 -7.09
CA PRO A 92 8.18 -15.12 -7.62
C PRO A 92 6.71 -14.65 -7.59
N ASP A 93 5.95 -15.01 -8.62
CA ASP A 93 4.54 -14.63 -8.81
C ASP A 93 3.67 -14.93 -7.58
N LEU A 94 3.89 -16.08 -6.94
CA LEU A 94 3.20 -16.47 -5.72
C LEU A 94 3.48 -15.51 -4.56
N VAL A 95 4.74 -15.07 -4.41
CA VAL A 95 5.14 -14.14 -3.34
C VAL A 95 4.51 -12.77 -3.59
N GLN A 96 4.55 -12.28 -4.83
CA GLN A 96 3.87 -11.02 -5.21
C GLN A 96 2.37 -11.09 -4.92
N HIS A 97 1.73 -12.21 -5.28
CA HIS A 97 0.31 -12.42 -5.05
C HIS A 97 -0.03 -12.45 -3.56
N VAL A 98 0.73 -13.20 -2.76
CA VAL A 98 0.53 -13.27 -1.30
C VAL A 98 0.66 -11.89 -0.67
N ILE A 99 1.68 -11.11 -1.03
CA ILE A 99 1.87 -9.74 -0.52
C ILE A 99 0.65 -8.88 -0.84
N VAL A 100 0.28 -8.79 -2.12
CA VAL A 100 -0.82 -7.92 -2.57
C VAL A 100 -2.13 -8.35 -1.93
N VAL A 101 -2.45 -9.64 -1.91
CA VAL A 101 -3.72 -10.14 -1.34
C VAL A 101 -3.74 -9.97 0.17
N ALA A 102 -2.71 -10.43 0.90
CA ALA A 102 -2.70 -10.37 2.35
C ALA A 102 -2.77 -8.93 2.86
N THR A 103 -1.99 -8.02 2.28
CA THR A 103 -2.01 -6.61 2.68
C THR A 103 -3.37 -5.96 2.40
N ASN A 104 -3.95 -6.17 1.22
CA ASN A 104 -5.18 -5.47 0.84
C ASN A 104 -6.44 -6.10 1.44
N VAL A 105 -6.53 -7.43 1.53
CA VAL A 105 -7.63 -8.11 2.22
C VAL A 105 -7.55 -7.85 3.73
N GLY A 106 -6.34 -7.91 4.30
CA GLY A 106 -6.09 -7.53 5.69
C GLY A 106 -6.53 -6.10 5.99
N LEU A 107 -6.19 -5.15 5.11
CA LEU A 107 -6.63 -3.76 5.24
C LEU A 107 -8.15 -3.63 5.17
N ILE A 108 -8.80 -4.19 4.15
CA ILE A 108 -10.25 -4.08 3.97
C ILE A 108 -10.98 -4.61 5.20
N GLY A 109 -10.60 -5.82 5.66
CA GLY A 109 -11.21 -6.40 6.85
C GLY A 109 -10.94 -5.57 8.10
N PHE A 110 -9.73 -5.05 8.29
CA PHE A 110 -9.38 -4.21 9.44
C PHE A 110 -10.17 -2.90 9.47
N VAL A 111 -10.29 -2.21 8.32
CA VAL A 111 -11.09 -0.98 8.17
C VAL A 111 -12.56 -1.25 8.44
N ILE A 112 -13.12 -2.34 7.91
CA ILE A 112 -14.50 -2.77 8.23
C ILE A 112 -14.64 -3.00 9.75
N GLY A 113 -13.66 -3.65 10.37
CA GLY A 113 -13.64 -3.88 11.82
C GLY A 113 -13.57 -2.60 12.64
N LEU A 114 -12.90 -1.56 12.16
CA LEU A 114 -12.88 -0.24 12.78
C LEU A 114 -14.23 0.48 12.63
N LEU A 115 -14.78 0.52 11.42
CA LEU A 115 -16.06 1.20 11.14
C LEU A 115 -17.25 0.52 11.83
N ALA A 116 -17.24 -0.81 11.91
CA ALA A 116 -18.27 -1.60 12.62
C ALA A 116 -18.01 -1.74 14.12
N ASP A 117 -16.93 -1.14 14.63
CA ASP A 117 -16.45 -1.25 16.01
C ASP A 117 -16.40 -2.71 16.53
N SER A 118 -15.93 -3.62 15.69
CA SER A 118 -15.91 -5.06 15.98
C SER A 118 -14.50 -5.54 16.38
N PRO A 119 -14.27 -5.90 17.65
CA PRO A 119 -12.98 -6.42 18.10
C PRO A 119 -12.58 -7.72 17.36
N ALA A 120 -13.54 -8.61 17.11
CA ALA A 120 -13.29 -9.89 16.46
C ALA A 120 -12.76 -9.73 15.03
N ILE A 121 -13.35 -8.81 14.26
CA ILE A 121 -12.90 -8.52 12.90
C ILE A 121 -11.49 -7.90 12.94
N LYS A 122 -11.27 -6.90 13.80
CA LYS A 122 -9.94 -6.27 13.98
C LYS A 122 -8.87 -7.32 14.29
N GLN A 123 -9.10 -8.15 15.31
CA GLN A 123 -8.15 -9.18 15.75
C GLN A 123 -7.86 -10.26 14.70
N THR A 124 -8.79 -10.51 13.78
CA THR A 124 -8.59 -11.50 12.70
C THR A 124 -7.81 -10.91 11.54
N PHE A 125 -8.10 -9.68 11.14
CA PHE A 125 -7.50 -9.07 9.95
C PHE A 125 -6.20 -8.33 10.22
N THR A 126 -5.95 -7.86 11.45
CA THR A 126 -4.66 -7.28 11.84
C THR A 126 -3.48 -8.23 11.61
N PRO A 127 -3.49 -9.51 12.03
CA PRO A 127 -2.37 -10.41 11.75
C PRO A 127 -2.21 -10.69 10.26
N ILE A 128 -3.30 -10.80 9.49
CA ILE A 128 -3.24 -10.99 8.03
C ILE A 128 -2.53 -9.80 7.37
N LEU A 129 -2.94 -8.58 7.73
CA LEU A 129 -2.34 -7.34 7.27
C LEU A 129 -0.85 -7.27 7.65
N GLY A 130 -0.54 -7.47 8.93
CA GLY A 130 0.81 -7.40 9.47
C GLY A 130 1.74 -8.44 8.85
N THR A 131 1.29 -9.68 8.72
CA THR A 131 2.07 -10.74 8.05
C THR A 131 2.29 -10.43 6.58
N GLY A 132 1.28 -9.90 5.87
CA GLY A 132 1.45 -9.46 4.47
C GLY A 132 2.55 -8.41 4.32
N ILE A 133 2.55 -7.40 5.20
CA ILE A 133 3.59 -6.36 5.23
C ILE A 133 4.96 -6.95 5.58
N LEU A 134 5.05 -7.82 6.59
CA LEU A 134 6.32 -8.44 6.98
C LEU A 134 6.90 -9.30 5.86
N VAL A 135 6.07 -10.09 5.18
CA VAL A 135 6.48 -10.86 3.99
C VAL A 135 7.00 -9.93 2.91
N ALA A 136 6.33 -8.81 2.65
CA ALA A 136 6.78 -7.82 1.68
C ALA A 136 8.14 -7.24 2.02
N ILE A 137 8.34 -6.82 3.28
CA ILE A 137 9.61 -6.27 3.76
C ILE A 137 10.73 -7.29 3.56
N VAL A 138 10.56 -8.53 4.05
CA VAL A 138 11.58 -9.57 3.91
C VAL A 138 11.89 -9.87 2.44
N ALA A 139 10.85 -10.02 1.62
CA ALA A 139 10.98 -10.32 0.20
C ALA A 139 11.74 -9.19 -0.53
N PHE A 140 11.33 -7.94 -0.34
CA PHE A 140 11.98 -6.80 -0.98
C PHE A 140 13.39 -6.56 -0.46
N SER A 141 13.61 -6.62 0.85
CA SER A 141 14.95 -6.47 1.43
C SER A 141 15.92 -7.51 0.90
N SER A 142 15.50 -8.77 0.72
CA SER A 142 16.35 -9.82 0.14
C SER A 142 16.77 -9.57 -1.32
N ARG A 143 16.02 -8.74 -2.04
CA ARG A 143 16.26 -8.42 -3.47
C ARG A 143 16.88 -7.03 -3.67
N LEU A 144 16.83 -6.16 -2.66
CA LEU A 144 17.42 -4.82 -2.65
C LEU A 144 18.88 -4.81 -2.15
N GLN A 145 19.40 -5.92 -1.62
CA GLN A 145 20.81 -5.99 -1.20
C GLN A 145 21.73 -5.61 -2.36
N VAL A 146 22.43 -4.49 -2.21
CA VAL A 146 23.53 -4.07 -3.08
C VAL A 146 24.54 -5.21 -3.07
N THR A 147 24.72 -5.87 -4.21
CA THR A 147 25.68 -6.95 -4.31
C THR A 147 27.07 -6.36 -4.02
N LYS A 148 27.81 -6.96 -3.08
CA LYS A 148 29.26 -6.71 -2.90
C LYS A 148 30.06 -6.75 -4.23
N GLN A 149 29.49 -7.34 -5.29
CA GLN A 149 30.01 -7.29 -6.66
C GLN A 149 30.16 -5.87 -7.23
N ASP A 150 29.26 -4.92 -6.92
CA ASP A 150 29.35 -3.55 -7.44
C ASP A 150 30.49 -2.75 -6.77
N LEU A 151 30.88 -3.12 -5.54
CA LEU A 151 32.10 -2.65 -4.87
C LEU A 151 33.38 -3.33 -5.41
N GLY A 152 33.24 -4.51 -6.01
CA GLY A 152 34.34 -5.25 -6.65
C GLY A 152 34.75 -4.66 -8.00
N SER A 153 33.78 -4.09 -8.73
CA SER A 153 33.95 -3.44 -10.04
C SER A 153 34.34 -1.97 -9.96
N LEU A 154 34.44 -1.39 -8.76
CA LEU A 154 35.06 -0.07 -8.61
C LEU A 154 36.54 -0.14 -9.00
N PRO A 155 37.05 0.83 -9.77
CA PRO A 155 38.48 0.93 -10.03
C PRO A 155 39.25 0.99 -8.70
N SER A 156 40.47 0.44 -8.69
CA SER A 156 41.24 0.15 -7.48
C SER A 156 41.56 1.39 -6.62
N ASP A 157 41.44 2.58 -7.19
CA ASP A 157 41.60 3.88 -6.55
C ASP A 157 40.46 4.22 -5.57
N LEU A 158 39.27 3.65 -5.74
CA LEU A 158 38.11 3.93 -4.88
C LEU A 158 37.91 2.89 -3.75
N LYS A 159 38.76 1.86 -3.66
CA LYS A 159 38.67 0.80 -2.64
C LYS A 159 39.24 1.19 -1.28
N HIS A 160 39.87 2.36 -1.16
CA HIS A 160 40.54 2.84 0.06
C HIS A 160 39.84 4.00 0.78
N VAL A 161 38.66 4.44 0.31
CA VAL A 161 37.88 5.44 1.03
C VAL A 161 37.14 4.73 2.16
N THR A 162 37.77 4.67 3.33
CA THR A 162 37.13 4.26 4.58
C THR A 162 35.96 5.20 4.88
N PRO A 163 34.81 4.68 5.36
CA PRO A 163 33.73 5.53 5.81
C PRO A 163 34.19 6.30 7.06
N VAL A 164 34.00 7.62 7.05
CA VAL A 164 34.02 8.48 8.25
C VAL A 164 32.68 8.34 8.96
#